data_AF-A0A7Z0RXZ8-F1
#
_entry.id   AF-A0A7Z0RXZ8-F1
#
_cell.length_a   1.000
_cell.length_b   1.000
_cell.length_c   1.000
_cell.angle_alpha   90.00
_cell.angle_beta   90.00
_cell.angle_gamma   90.00
#
_symmetry.space_group_name_H-M   'P 1'
#
loop_
_entity.id
_entity.type
_entity.pdbx_description
1 polymer ?
#
loop_
_entity_poly.entity_id
_entity_poly.type
_entity_poly.pdbx_seq_one_letter_code
_entity_poly.pdbx_strand_id
1 'polypeptide(L)'
;MSNNWHQEETYKSMIQISSVVMKFIFTANGGAAVALLTFMGQLRAKDIAPPELSCALLFFLLGVLFGGLTAAFSYMTQLTLFREGKSELPPNKHHIPMRIAALFALFGIVSFGVGSWLAVGAI
;
A
#
# COMPACT_ATOMS: atom_id res chain seq x y z
N MET A 1 -31.98 -18.73 6.56
CA MET A 1 -30.69 -18.04 6.28
C MET A 1 -29.72 -18.46 7.36
N SER A 2 -28.60 -19.11 7.03
CA SER A 2 -27.63 -19.54 8.05
C SER A 2 -26.93 -18.33 8.65
N ASN A 3 -26.61 -18.37 9.94
CA ASN A 3 -25.86 -17.31 10.65
C ASN A 3 -24.48 -17.02 10.00
N ASN A 4 -23.96 -17.93 9.18
CA ASN A 4 -22.63 -17.83 8.57
C ASN A 4 -22.60 -16.96 7.31
N TRP A 5 -23.75 -16.69 6.67
CA TRP A 5 -23.80 -15.89 5.44
C TRP A 5 -23.17 -14.51 5.62
N HIS A 6 -23.47 -13.86 6.75
CA HIS A 6 -23.00 -12.50 7.01
C HIS A 6 -21.48 -12.47 7.25
N GLN A 7 -20.94 -13.52 7.87
CA GLN A 7 -19.50 -13.68 8.10
C GLN A 7 -18.75 -13.91 6.79
N GLU A 8 -19.27 -14.79 5.91
CA GLU A 8 -18.68 -15.08 4.61
C GLU A 8 -18.66 -13.85 3.70
N GLU A 9 -19.77 -13.10 3.62
CA GLU A 9 -19.82 -11.88 2.82
C GLU A 9 -18.93 -10.77 3.36
N THR A 10 -18.87 -10.61 4.69
CA THR A 10 -17.95 -9.65 5.32
C THR A 10 -16.50 -10.01 4.98
N TYR A 11 -16.14 -11.29 5.04
CA TYR A 11 -14.81 -11.76 4.68
C TYR A 11 -14.45 -11.49 3.21
N LYS A 12 -15.35 -11.78 2.27
CA LYS A 12 -15.16 -11.46 0.85
C LYS A 12 -14.99 -9.96 0.63
N SER A 13 -15.83 -9.15 1.29
CA SER A 13 -15.73 -7.69 1.25
C SER A 13 -14.39 -7.18 1.77
N MET A 14 -13.86 -7.74 2.88
CA MET A 14 -12.55 -7.38 3.41
C MET A 14 -11.41 -7.68 2.42
N ILE A 15 -11.43 -8.82 1.73
CA ILE A 15 -10.46 -9.14 0.68
C ILE A 15 -10.54 -8.12 -0.46
N GLN A 16 -11.75 -7.80 -0.91
CA GLN A 16 -11.97 -6.85 -1.98
C GLN A 16 -11.45 -5.45 -1.59
N ILE A 17 -11.78 -4.97 -0.39
CA ILE A 17 -11.29 -3.69 0.13
C ILE A 17 -9.76 -3.69 0.20
N SER A 18 -9.14 -4.77 0.67
CA SER A 18 -7.67 -4.90 0.69
C SER A 18 -7.07 -4.78 -0.71
N SER A 19 -7.67 -5.42 -1.72
CA SER A 19 -7.23 -5.27 -3.12
C SER A 19 -7.34 -3.83 -3.63
N VAL A 20 -8.44 -3.15 -3.30
CA VAL A 20 -8.65 -1.74 -3.68
C VAL A 20 -7.58 -0.85 -3.02
N VAL A 21 -7.32 -1.03 -1.72
CA VAL A 21 -6.29 -0.27 -0.98
C VAL A 21 -4.91 -0.50 -1.58
N MET A 22 -4.53 -1.74 -1.87
CA MET A 22 -3.23 -2.04 -2.49
C MET A 22 -3.10 -1.38 -3.86
N LYS A 23 -4.13 -1.46 -4.71
CA LYS A 23 -4.14 -0.80 -6.03
C LYS A 23 -4.01 0.71 -5.91
N PHE A 24 -4.66 1.31 -4.92
CA PHE A 24 -4.52 2.73 -4.62
C PHE A 24 -3.07 3.06 -4.24
N ILE A 25 -2.48 2.35 -3.27
CA ILE A 25 -1.11 2.62 -2.80
C ILE A 25 -0.10 2.54 -3.96
N PHE A 26 -0.17 1.48 -4.78
CA PHE A 26 0.74 1.33 -5.92
C PHE A 26 0.53 2.38 -7.00
N THR A 27 -0.73 2.62 -7.40
CA THR A 27 -1.03 3.57 -8.49
C THR A 27 -0.71 5.00 -8.07
N ALA A 28 -1.12 5.41 -6.87
CA ALA A 28 -0.93 6.77 -6.39
C ALA A 28 0.55 7.10 -6.17
N ASN A 29 1.26 6.27 -5.41
CA ASN A 29 2.68 6.51 -5.14
C ASN A 29 3.56 6.26 -6.37
N GLY A 30 3.34 5.14 -7.07
CA GLY A 30 4.10 4.80 -8.27
C GLY A 30 3.87 5.81 -9.40
N GLY A 31 2.61 6.20 -9.63
CA GLY A 31 2.25 7.22 -10.61
C GLY A 31 2.87 8.58 -10.29
N ALA A 32 2.82 9.01 -9.02
CA ALA A 32 3.45 10.26 -8.60
C ALA A 32 4.98 10.21 -8.77
N ALA A 33 5.64 9.12 -8.40
CA ALA A 33 7.09 8.96 -8.57
C ALA A 33 7.50 9.03 -10.05
N VAL A 34 6.79 8.31 -10.93
CA VAL A 34 7.05 8.35 -12.38
C VAL A 34 6.79 9.74 -12.96
N ALA A 35 5.72 10.42 -12.53
CA ALA A 35 5.41 11.78 -12.98
C ALA A 35 6.52 12.77 -12.59
N LEU A 36 7.00 12.74 -11.33
CA LEU A 36 8.10 13.60 -10.88
C LEU A 36 9.40 13.30 -11.62
N LEU A 37 9.78 12.04 -11.79
CA LEU A 37 10.98 11.66 -12.55
C LEU A 37 10.89 12.12 -14.01
N THR A 38 9.72 12.00 -14.62
CA THR A 38 9.48 12.47 -15.99
C THR A 38 9.63 14.00 -16.08
N PHE A 39 9.02 14.74 -15.16
CA PHE A 39 9.12 16.19 -15.09
C PHE A 39 10.58 16.66 -14.89
N MET A 40 11.30 16.06 -13.94
CA MET A 40 12.72 16.36 -13.69
C MET A 40 13.59 16.04 -14.92
N GLY A 41 13.32 14.93 -15.60
CA GLY A 41 14.00 14.57 -16.85
C GLY A 41 13.79 15.61 -17.96
N GLN A 42 12.57 16.12 -18.10
CA GLN A 42 12.25 17.17 -19.07
C GLN A 42 12.93 18.51 -18.75
N LEU A 43 13.04 18.90 -17.48
CA LEU A 43 13.75 20.11 -17.08
C LEU A 43 15.25 20.01 -17.39
N ARG A 44 15.86 18.87 -17.05
CA ARG A 44 17.27 18.60 -17.35
C ARG A 44 17.56 18.59 -18.85
N ALA A 45 16.65 18.04 -19.66
CA ALA A 45 16.79 18.05 -21.12
C ALA A 45 16.73 19.47 -21.74
N LYS A 46 16.24 20.46 -20.99
CA LYS A 46 16.19 21.88 -21.38
C LYS A 46 17.26 22.73 -20.69
N ASP A 47 18.23 22.11 -20.02
CA ASP A 47 19.24 22.78 -19.18
C ASP A 47 18.65 23.69 -18.08
N ILE A 48 17.41 23.39 -17.64
CA ILE A 48 16.76 24.08 -16.52
C ILE A 48 17.08 23.30 -15.25
N ALA A 49 17.62 23.99 -14.23
CA ALA A 49 17.85 23.40 -12.92
C ALA A 49 16.51 22.94 -12.29
N PRO A 50 16.32 21.64 -12.02
CA PRO A 50 15.08 21.15 -11.45
C PRO A 50 14.97 21.52 -9.96
N PRO A 51 13.75 21.74 -9.44
CA PRO A 51 13.53 21.93 -8.02
C PRO A 51 13.94 20.68 -7.21
N GLU A 52 14.21 20.88 -5.91
CA GLU A 52 14.64 19.80 -5.02
C GLU A 52 13.48 18.89 -4.61
N LEU A 53 13.08 17.99 -5.52
CA LEU A 53 11.98 17.04 -5.32
C LEU A 53 12.42 15.70 -4.71
N SER A 54 13.69 15.55 -4.36
CA SER A 54 14.29 14.30 -3.86
C SER A 54 13.56 13.75 -2.62
N CYS A 55 13.24 14.63 -1.66
CA CYS A 55 12.51 14.23 -0.45
C CYS A 55 11.10 13.72 -0.78
N ALA A 56 10.35 14.44 -1.62
CA ALA A 56 9.02 14.01 -2.06
C ALA A 56 9.06 12.64 -2.78
N LEU A 57 10.04 12.46 -3.67
CA LEU A 57 10.24 11.22 -4.40
C LEU A 57 10.55 10.04 -3.46
N LEU A 58 11.38 10.24 -2.44
CA LEU A 58 11.67 9.22 -1.43
C LEU A 58 10.40 8.75 -0.70
N PHE A 59 9.51 9.68 -0.33
CA PHE A 59 8.23 9.30 0.29
C PHE A 59 7.35 8.49 -0.65
N PHE A 60 7.26 8.83 -1.93
CA PHE A 60 6.52 8.01 -2.89
C PHE A 60 7.12 6.60 -3.04
N LEU A 61 8.45 6.47 -3.09
CA LEU A 61 9.11 5.17 -3.14
C LEU A 61 8.86 4.34 -1.87
N LEU A 62 8.90 4.96 -0.69
CA LEU A 62 8.51 4.30 0.57
C LEU A 62 7.05 3.86 0.54
N GLY A 63 6.15 4.67 -0.03
CA GLY A 63 4.76 4.32 -0.23
C GLY A 63 4.57 3.05 -1.08
N VAL A 64 5.31 2.93 -2.19
CA VAL A 64 5.33 1.72 -3.03
C VAL A 64 5.87 0.51 -2.27
N LEU A 65 6.96 0.68 -1.51
CA LEU A 65 7.54 -0.38 -0.68
C LEU A 65 6.53 -0.89 0.36
N PHE A 66 5.87 0.02 1.07
CA PHE A 66 4.82 -0.35 2.04
C PHE A 66 3.60 -1.00 1.37
N GLY A 67 3.25 -0.62 0.14
CA GLY A 67 2.27 -1.33 -0.67
C GLY A 67 2.67 -2.79 -0.93
N GLY A 68 3.94 -3.03 -1.26
CA GLY A 68 4.50 -4.38 -1.42
C GLY A 68 4.43 -5.20 -0.12
N LEU A 69 4.82 -4.61 1.01
CA LEU A 69 4.73 -5.25 2.31
C LEU A 69 3.28 -5.55 2.71
N THR A 70 2.35 -4.64 2.43
CA THR A 70 0.91 -4.86 2.63
C THR A 70 0.43 -6.09 1.87
N ALA A 71 0.84 -6.25 0.61
CA ALA A 71 0.49 -7.41 -0.21
C ALA A 71 1.07 -8.72 0.35
N ALA A 72 2.35 -8.73 0.73
CA ALA A 72 3.00 -9.89 1.31
C ALA A 72 2.32 -10.36 2.61
N PHE A 73 2.04 -9.44 3.54
CA PHE A 73 1.39 -9.78 4.80
C PHE A 73 -0.10 -10.11 4.64
N SER A 74 -0.79 -9.53 3.65
CA SER A 74 -2.15 -9.94 3.29
C SER A 74 -2.18 -11.38 2.77
N TYR A 75 -1.19 -11.78 1.96
CA TYR A 75 -1.01 -13.17 1.55
C TYR A 75 -0.75 -14.10 2.74
N MET A 76 0.15 -13.71 3.66
CA MET A 76 0.41 -14.48 4.89
C MET A 76 -0.84 -14.62 5.76
N THR A 77 -1.69 -13.59 5.82
CA THR A 77 -2.99 -13.64 6.52
C THR A 77 -3.88 -14.73 5.95
N GLN A 78 -4.03 -14.77 4.63
CA GLN A 78 -4.84 -15.80 3.97
C GLN A 78 -4.25 -17.20 4.14
N LEU A 79 -2.92 -17.35 4.06
CA LEU A 79 -2.25 -18.62 4.30
C LEU A 79 -2.44 -19.10 5.74
N THR A 80 -2.40 -18.19 6.72
CA THR A 80 -2.62 -18.52 8.13
C THR A 80 -4.08 -18.93 8.37
N LEU A 81 -5.04 -18.21 7.82
CA LEU A 81 -6.47 -18.58 7.85
C LEU A 81 -6.73 -19.95 7.24
N PHE A 82 -6.09 -20.26 6.10
CA PHE A 82 -6.23 -21.56 5.46
C PHE A 82 -5.71 -22.71 6.33
N ARG A 83 -4.56 -22.51 6.99
CA ARG A 83 -4.00 -23.49 7.93
C ARG A 83 -4.85 -23.65 9.20
N GLU A 84 -5.42 -22.56 9.72
CA GLU A 84 -6.40 -22.62 10.82
C GLU A 84 -7.64 -23.43 10.43
N GLY A 85 -8.16 -23.22 9.20
CA GLY A 85 -9.30 -23.99 8.68
C GLY A 85 -9.02 -25.49 8.55
N LYS A 86 -7.75 -25.89 8.38
CA LYS A 86 -7.29 -27.29 8.37
C LYS A 86 -6.98 -27.84 9.76
N SER A 87 -7.17 -27.08 10.84
CA SER A 87 -6.73 -27.42 12.20
C SER A 87 -5.22 -27.66 12.34
N GLU A 88 -4.41 -27.15 11.41
CA GLU A 88 -2.93 -27.24 11.44
C GLU A 88 -2.31 -26.17 12.36
N LEU A 89 -3.07 -25.12 12.68
CA LEU A 89 -2.66 -24.02 13.56
C LEU A 89 -3.72 -23.73 14.62
N PRO A 90 -3.33 -23.20 15.79
CA PRO A 90 -4.27 -22.70 16.78
C PRO A 90 -5.15 -21.59 16.16
N PRO A 91 -6.44 -21.52 16.53
CA PRO A 91 -7.33 -20.48 16.01
C PRO A 91 -6.81 -19.07 16.36
N ASN A 92 -7.14 -18.09 15.53
CA ASN A 92 -6.90 -16.65 15.74
C ASN A 92 -5.43 -16.18 15.58
N LYS A 93 -4.54 -16.97 14.96
CA LYS A 93 -3.18 -16.55 14.63
C LYS A 93 -3.11 -15.62 13.42
N HIS A 94 -4.08 -15.68 12.53
CA HIS A 94 -4.18 -14.83 11.34
C HIS A 94 -4.28 -13.34 11.65
N HIS A 95 -4.71 -12.95 12.85
CA HIS A 95 -4.79 -11.53 13.25
C HIS A 95 -3.43 -10.82 13.29
N ILE A 96 -2.34 -11.55 13.54
CA ILE A 96 -0.99 -10.95 13.59
C ILE A 96 -0.56 -10.43 12.21
N PRO A 97 -0.46 -11.28 11.16
CA PRO A 97 -0.11 -10.79 9.83
C PRO A 97 -1.15 -9.78 9.30
N MET A 98 -2.42 -9.91 9.68
CA MET A 98 -3.46 -8.95 9.31
C MET A 98 -3.19 -7.54 9.86
N ARG A 99 -2.86 -7.43 11.15
CA ARG A 99 -2.54 -6.15 11.79
C ARG A 99 -1.27 -5.52 11.19
N ILE A 100 -0.26 -6.34 10.91
CA ILE A 100 0.97 -5.87 10.27
C ILE A 100 0.68 -5.35 8.86
N ALA A 101 -0.14 -6.06 8.07
CA ALA A 101 -0.58 -5.60 6.75
C ALA A 101 -1.32 -4.25 6.84
N ALA A 102 -2.23 -4.09 7.81
CA ALA A 102 -2.97 -2.86 8.01
C ALA A 102 -2.05 -1.68 8.39
N LEU A 103 -1.03 -1.91 9.22
CA LEU A 103 -0.03 -0.90 9.56
C LEU A 103 0.78 -0.45 8.34
N PHE A 104 1.25 -1.39 7.52
CA PHE A 104 1.94 -1.04 6.27
C PHE A 104 1.03 -0.32 5.28
N ALA A 105 -0.24 -0.70 5.18
CA ALA A 105 -1.20 -0.02 4.33
C ALA A 105 -1.36 1.45 4.75
N LEU A 106 -1.47 1.70 6.06
CA LEU A 106 -1.55 3.05 6.62
C LEU A 106 -0.29 3.85 6.31
N PHE A 107 0.91 3.28 6.52
CA PHE A 107 2.16 3.96 6.17
C PHE A 107 2.27 4.25 4.67
N GLY A 108 1.78 3.36 3.80
CA GLY A 108 1.75 3.58 2.36
C GLY A 108 0.86 4.75 1.94
N ILE A 109 -0.30 4.91 2.61
CA ILE A 109 -1.23 6.03 2.38
C ILE A 109 -0.64 7.33 2.92
N VAL A 110 -0.09 7.32 4.15
CA VAL A 110 0.55 8.50 4.76
C VAL A 110 1.72 8.98 3.93
N SER A 111 2.53 8.06 3.39
CA SER A 111 3.66 8.39 2.52
C SER A 111 3.23 9.16 1.27
N PHE A 112 2.11 8.80 0.66
CA PHE A 112 1.54 9.57 -0.46
C PHE A 112 1.17 11.00 -0.05
N GLY A 113 0.51 11.16 1.11
CA GLY A 113 0.12 12.48 1.62
C GLY A 113 1.34 13.37 1.91
N VAL A 114 2.33 12.83 2.61
CA VAL A 114 3.57 13.56 2.94
C VAL A 114 4.38 13.88 1.67
N GLY A 115 4.55 12.91 0.76
CA GLY A 115 5.23 13.12 -0.51
C GLY A 115 4.57 14.21 -1.36
N SER A 116 3.23 14.23 -1.39
CA SER A 116 2.46 15.26 -2.11
C SER A 116 2.65 16.64 -1.49
N TRP A 117 2.61 16.74 -0.16
CA TRP A 117 2.82 18.01 0.55
C TRP A 117 4.22 18.59 0.29
N LEU A 118 5.25 17.73 0.36
CA LEU A 118 6.63 18.12 0.08
C LEU A 118 6.83 18.53 -1.38
N ALA A 119 6.17 17.83 -2.32
CA ALA A 119 6.24 18.19 -3.74
C ALA A 119 5.65 19.59 -4.00
N VAL A 120 4.52 19.92 -3.39
CA VAL A 120 3.89 21.24 -3.51
C VAL A 120 4.79 22.35 -2.94
N GLY A 121 5.45 22.10 -1.80
CA GLY A 121 6.35 23.08 -1.19
C GLY A 121 7.68 23.29 -1.92
N ALA A 122 8.03 22.42 -2.87
CA ALA A 122 9.28 22.48 -3.63
C ALA A 122 9.12 23.13 -5.02
N ILE A 123 7.89 23.40 -5.45
CA ILE A 123 7.56 24.08 -6.73
C ILE A 123 7.42 25.57 -6.46
#